data_AF-A0A804NHT7-F1
#
_entry.id   AF-A0A804NHT7-F1
#
_cell.length_a   1.000
_cell.length_b   1.000
_cell.length_c   1.000
_cell.angle_alpha   90.00
_cell.angle_beta   90.00
_cell.angle_gamma   90.00
#
_symmetry.space_group_name_H-M   'P 1'
#
loop_
_entity.id
_entity.type
_entity.pdbx_description
1 polymer ?
#
loop_
_entity_poly.entity_id
_entity_poly.type
_entity_poly.pdbx_seq_one_letter_code
_entity_poly.pdbx_strand_id
1 'polypeptide(L)'
;MLWVFYGIPVVHPNSILVVTINGIGLVIEAVYLTIFFLYSDSQKRKKAFAILAVEILFMVAVVLGVILGAHTHEKRSMIVGILCVIFGSMMYASPLTIMSRVIKTKSVEYMPFLLSLVSFLNGCCWTAYALIRFDLYVTIPNALGAFFGLVQLILYFCYYKSTPKKEKNVELPTVSSNVGGGNVTVSVER
;
A
#
# COMPACT_ATOMS: atom_id res chain seq x y z
N MET A 1 2.14 11.47 2.86
CA MET A 1 2.36 12.89 3.26
C MET A 1 1.08 13.68 3.55
N LEU A 2 0.04 13.63 2.70
CA LEU A 2 -1.22 14.38 2.90
C LEU A 2 -1.88 14.16 4.27
N TRP A 3 -1.99 12.91 4.74
CA TRP A 3 -2.57 12.62 6.07
C TRP A 3 -1.79 13.19 7.24
N VAL A 4 -0.45 13.28 7.12
CA VAL A 4 0.39 13.94 8.13
C VAL A 4 0.05 15.44 8.15
N PHE A 5 -0.04 16.08 6.97
CA PHE A 5 -0.40 17.48 6.88
C PHE A 5 -1.86 17.75 7.30
N TYR A 6 -2.77 16.82 7.05
CA TYR A 6 -4.14 16.91 7.54
C TYR A 6 -4.17 16.92 9.06
N GLY A 7 -3.53 15.94 9.72
CA GLY A 7 -3.67 15.73 11.15
C GLY A 7 -2.93 16.72 12.05
N ILE A 8 -2.06 17.59 11.52
CA ILE A 8 -1.37 18.58 12.36
C ILE A 8 -2.36 19.63 12.90
N PRO A 9 -2.18 20.14 14.14
CA PRO A 9 -3.12 21.06 14.76
C PRO A 9 -3.38 22.35 13.97
N VAL A 10 -2.41 22.77 13.15
CA VAL A 10 -2.52 23.96 12.28
C VAL A 10 -3.60 23.78 11.19
N VAL A 11 -3.83 22.53 10.75
CA VAL A 11 -4.76 22.19 9.66
C VAL A 11 -6.04 21.60 10.22
N HIS A 12 -5.97 20.48 10.94
CA HIS A 12 -7.11 19.80 11.56
C HIS A 12 -6.85 19.53 13.06
N PRO A 13 -7.41 20.34 13.96
CA PRO A 13 -7.27 20.14 15.40
C PRO A 13 -7.75 18.76 15.86
N ASN A 14 -7.17 18.24 16.94
CA ASN A 14 -7.55 16.97 17.59
C ASN A 14 -7.38 15.68 16.76
N SER A 15 -6.57 15.71 15.69
CA SER A 15 -6.30 14.54 14.83
C SER A 15 -4.87 14.00 14.95
N ILE A 16 -4.25 14.14 16.13
CA ILE A 16 -2.83 13.77 16.34
C ILE A 16 -2.55 12.28 16.09
N LEU A 17 -3.52 11.39 16.35
CA LEU A 17 -3.35 9.95 16.07
C LEU A 17 -3.11 9.70 14.58
N VAL A 18 -3.79 10.45 13.70
CA VAL A 18 -3.58 10.40 12.25
C VAL A 18 -2.14 10.80 11.90
N VAL A 19 -1.58 11.81 12.56
CA VAL A 19 -0.18 12.23 12.37
C VAL A 19 0.78 11.12 12.79
N THR A 20 0.58 10.52 13.96
CA THR A 20 1.52 9.52 14.50
C THR A 20 1.66 8.31 13.58
N ILE A 21 0.54 7.71 13.14
CA ILE A 21 0.57 6.51 12.30
C ILE A 21 1.12 6.81 10.90
N ASN A 22 0.72 7.93 10.30
CA ASN A 22 1.15 8.29 8.96
C ASN A 22 2.60 8.80 8.96
N GLY A 23 3.07 9.37 10.07
CA GLY A 23 4.47 9.73 10.28
C GLY A 23 5.36 8.49 10.35
N ILE A 24 4.96 7.48 11.11
CA ILE A 24 5.65 6.17 11.12
C ILE A 24 5.63 5.54 9.73
N GLY A 25 4.47 5.57 9.06
CA GLY A 25 4.33 5.10 7.68
C GLY A 25 5.30 5.78 6.72
N LEU A 26 5.44 7.10 6.81
CA LEU A 26 6.37 7.87 5.99
C LEU A 26 7.84 7.46 6.20
N VAL A 27 8.23 7.17 7.46
CA VAL A 27 9.58 6.66 7.76
C VAL A 27 9.80 5.29 7.14
N ILE A 28 8.82 4.39 7.28
CA ILE A 28 8.87 3.04 6.68
C ILE A 28 8.95 3.13 5.15
N GLU A 29 8.13 3.96 4.52
CA GLU A 29 8.15 4.21 3.07
C GLU A 29 9.49 4.78 2.61
N ALA A 30 10.09 5.71 3.38
CA ALA A 30 11.41 6.26 3.08
C ALA A 30 12.50 5.17 3.12
N VAL A 31 12.43 4.24 4.07
CA VAL A 31 13.34 3.08 4.11
C VAL A 31 13.15 2.21 2.87
N TYR A 32 11.90 1.88 2.49
CA TYR A 32 11.63 1.10 1.29
C TYR A 32 12.13 1.77 0.02
N LEU A 33 11.90 3.07 -0.15
CA LEU A 33 12.38 3.84 -1.30
C LEU A 33 13.90 3.91 -1.34
N THR A 34 14.56 4.05 -0.19
CA THR A 34 16.03 4.04 -0.09
C THR A 34 16.58 2.72 -0.60
N ILE A 35 16.07 1.60 -0.09
CA ILE A 35 16.47 0.26 -0.56
C ILE A 35 16.20 0.14 -2.07
N PHE A 36 15.01 0.56 -2.54
CA PHE A 36 14.68 0.52 -3.96
C PHE A 36 15.69 1.32 -4.81
N PHE A 37 16.08 2.52 -4.39
CA PHE A 37 17.02 3.34 -5.15
C PHE A 37 18.46 2.81 -5.16
N LEU A 38 18.87 2.13 -4.09
CA LEU A 38 20.17 1.46 -4.02
C LEU A 38 20.24 0.25 -4.95
N TYR A 39 19.18 -0.55 -5.04
CA TYR A 39 19.22 -1.86 -5.71
C TYR A 39 18.48 -1.94 -7.07
N SER A 40 17.75 -0.90 -7.49
CA SER A 40 17.01 -0.94 -8.76
C SER A 40 17.83 -0.54 -9.99
N ASP A 41 17.43 -1.08 -11.15
CA ASP A 41 17.96 -0.69 -12.46
C ASP A 41 17.86 0.83 -12.69
N SER A 42 18.87 1.41 -13.36
CA SER A 42 18.94 2.86 -13.56
C SER A 42 17.69 3.45 -14.24
N GLN A 43 16.99 2.70 -15.10
CA GLN A 43 15.78 3.19 -15.77
C GLN A 43 14.56 3.20 -14.84
N LYS A 44 14.40 2.17 -14.00
CA LYS A 44 13.33 2.12 -13.00
C LYS A 44 13.56 3.18 -11.92
N ARG A 45 14.82 3.34 -11.49
CA ARG A 45 15.26 4.38 -10.57
C ARG A 45 14.91 5.78 -11.06
N LYS A 46 15.27 6.13 -12.31
CA LYS A 46 14.94 7.44 -12.89
C LYS A 46 13.43 7.72 -12.91
N LYS A 47 12.61 6.73 -13.28
CA LYS A 47 11.15 6.85 -13.25
C LYS A 47 10.62 7.08 -11.84
N ALA A 48 11.07 6.29 -10.86
CA ALA A 48 10.66 6.45 -9.48
C ALA A 48 11.10 7.80 -8.88
N PHE A 49 12.32 8.27 -9.18
CA PHE A 49 12.76 9.62 -8.79
C PHE A 49 11.89 10.71 -9.41
N ALA A 50 11.53 10.60 -10.69
CA ALA A 50 10.68 11.59 -11.35
C ALA A 50 9.27 11.64 -10.71
N ILE A 51 8.68 10.49 -10.41
CA ILE A 51 7.37 10.40 -9.72
C ILE A 51 7.48 11.03 -8.32
N LEU A 52 8.52 10.69 -7.56
CA LEU A 52 8.74 11.25 -6.21
C LEU A 52 8.94 12.78 -6.25
N ALA A 53 9.68 13.29 -7.23
CA ALA A 53 9.86 14.73 -7.41
C ALA A 53 8.53 15.44 -7.70
N VAL A 54 7.68 14.87 -8.56
CA VAL A 54 6.33 15.40 -8.83
C VAL A 54 5.47 15.37 -7.56
N GLU A 55 5.52 14.28 -6.79
CA GLU A 55 4.78 14.17 -5.52
C GLU A 55 5.23 15.23 -4.50
N ILE A 56 6.54 15.45 -4.35
CA ILE A 56 7.08 16.46 -3.43
C ILE A 56 6.68 17.87 -3.89
N LEU A 57 6.79 18.18 -5.19
CA LEU A 57 6.36 19.47 -5.74
C LEU A 57 4.87 19.70 -5.52
N PHE A 58 4.04 18.68 -5.76
CA PHE A 58 2.62 18.71 -5.47
C PHE A 58 2.35 18.98 -3.98
N MET A 59 3.04 18.28 -3.08
CA MET A 59 2.91 18.47 -1.63
C MET A 59 3.32 19.89 -1.21
N VAL A 60 4.43 20.43 -1.73
CA VAL A 60 4.87 21.81 -1.44
C VAL A 60 3.82 22.80 -1.92
N ALA A 61 3.28 22.63 -3.13
CA ALA A 61 2.23 23.51 -3.67
C ALA A 61 0.96 23.46 -2.81
N VAL A 62 0.52 22.28 -2.36
CA VAL A 62 -0.63 22.14 -1.46
C VAL A 62 -0.37 22.82 -0.13
N VAL A 63 0.78 22.59 0.50
CA VAL A 63 1.13 23.20 1.80
C VAL A 63 1.16 24.72 1.69
N LEU A 64 1.88 25.27 0.72
CA LEU A 64 1.96 26.71 0.53
C LEU A 64 0.59 27.31 0.19
N GLY A 65 -0.16 26.70 -0.72
CA GLY A 65 -1.49 27.18 -1.10
C GLY A 65 -2.47 27.19 0.08
N VAL A 66 -2.45 26.16 0.93
CA VAL A 66 -3.33 26.08 2.10
C VAL A 66 -2.91 27.04 3.20
N ILE A 67 -1.62 27.13 3.52
CA ILE A 67 -1.15 27.99 4.62
C ILE A 67 -1.28 29.47 4.26
N LEU A 68 -0.99 29.85 3.00
CA LEU A 68 -1.06 31.23 2.54
C LEU A 68 -2.49 31.65 2.14
N GLY A 69 -3.29 30.73 1.60
CA GLY A 69 -4.62 31.04 1.05
C GLY A 69 -5.80 30.75 1.98
N ALA A 70 -5.65 29.90 3.00
CA ALA A 70 -6.72 29.57 3.94
C ALA A 70 -6.34 29.99 5.37
N HIS A 71 -7.08 30.94 5.92
CA HIS A 71 -6.81 31.49 7.26
C HIS A 71 -7.59 30.83 8.39
N THR A 72 -8.61 30.01 8.10
CA THR A 72 -9.40 29.30 9.11
C THR A 72 -9.09 27.80 9.10
N HIS A 73 -9.19 27.16 10.28
CA HIS A 73 -9.00 25.71 10.40
C HIS A 73 -10.00 24.94 9.53
N GLU A 74 -11.26 25.37 9.47
CA GLU A 74 -12.30 24.73 8.66
C GLU A 74 -11.93 24.69 7.17
N LYS A 75 -11.46 25.81 6.60
CA LYS A 75 -11.06 25.86 5.18
C LYS A 75 -9.83 25.00 4.92
N ARG A 76 -8.84 25.02 5.81
CA ARG A 76 -7.63 24.17 5.69
C ARG A 76 -7.99 22.70 5.75
N SER A 77 -8.78 22.31 6.75
CA SER A 77 -9.31 20.96 6.94
C SER A 77 -10.09 20.49 5.72
N MET A 78 -10.96 21.34 5.17
CA MET A 78 -11.76 21.01 3.99
C MET A 78 -10.90 20.74 2.76
N ILE A 79 -9.98 21.65 2.43
CA ILE A 79 -9.13 21.51 1.23
C ILE A 79 -8.25 20.26 1.33
N VAL A 80 -7.52 20.11 2.45
CA VAL A 80 -6.61 18.99 2.64
C VAL A 80 -7.39 17.67 2.81
N GLY A 81 -8.53 17.71 3.50
CA GLY A 81 -9.41 16.56 3.71
C GLY A 81 -9.98 16.02 2.41
N ILE A 82 -10.45 16.88 1.49
CA ILE A 82 -10.90 16.46 0.16
C ILE A 82 -9.78 15.76 -0.60
N LEU A 83 -8.56 16.31 -0.58
CA LEU A 83 -7.40 15.66 -1.21
C LEU A 83 -7.11 14.30 -0.56
N CYS A 84 -7.15 14.19 0.76
CA CYS A 84 -6.98 12.92 1.48
C CYS A 84 -8.04 11.89 1.08
N VAL A 85 -9.30 12.29 0.93
CA VAL A 85 -10.38 11.39 0.48
C VAL A 85 -10.13 10.91 -0.94
N ILE A 86 -9.79 11.81 -1.88
CA ILE A 86 -9.53 11.44 -3.28
C ILE A 86 -8.36 10.47 -3.37
N PHE A 87 -7.18 10.86 -2.88
CA PHE A 87 -5.99 10.03 -2.99
C PHE A 87 -6.08 8.77 -2.14
N GLY A 88 -6.64 8.87 -0.94
CA GLY A 88 -6.88 7.71 -0.07
C GLY A 88 -7.82 6.69 -0.70
N SER A 89 -8.86 7.14 -1.39
CA SER A 89 -9.78 6.24 -2.10
C SER A 89 -9.12 5.62 -3.34
N MET A 90 -8.33 6.39 -4.09
CA MET A 90 -7.59 5.89 -5.27
C MET A 90 -6.63 4.75 -4.92
N MET A 91 -6.06 4.74 -3.70
CA MET A 91 -5.17 3.65 -3.26
C MET A 91 -5.85 2.28 -3.26
N TYR A 92 -7.20 2.22 -3.14
CA TYR A 92 -7.94 0.97 -3.22
C TYR A 92 -8.01 0.34 -4.62
N ALA A 93 -7.51 1.02 -5.66
CA ALA A 93 -7.32 0.41 -6.97
C ALA A 93 -6.36 -0.80 -6.91
N SER A 94 -5.34 -0.75 -6.04
CA SER A 94 -4.39 -1.84 -5.84
C SER A 94 -5.08 -3.13 -5.31
N PRO A 95 -5.75 -3.14 -4.15
CA PRO A 95 -6.46 -4.31 -3.67
C PRO A 95 -7.57 -4.78 -4.62
N LEU A 96 -8.24 -3.88 -5.35
CA LEU A 96 -9.22 -4.25 -6.38
C LEU A 96 -8.59 -5.05 -7.54
N THR A 97 -7.39 -4.67 -7.96
CA THR A 97 -6.62 -5.41 -8.98
C THR A 97 -6.27 -6.82 -8.50
N ILE A 98 -5.91 -6.96 -7.22
CA ILE A 98 -5.64 -8.27 -6.62
C ILE A 98 -6.93 -9.11 -6.53
N MET A 99 -8.05 -8.53 -6.11
CA MET A 99 -9.36 -9.21 -6.12
C MET A 99 -9.74 -9.71 -7.52
N SER A 100 -9.53 -8.89 -8.55
CA SER A 100 -9.74 -9.30 -9.95
C SER A 100 -8.84 -10.48 -10.33
N ARG A 101 -7.57 -10.47 -9.90
CA ARG A 101 -6.63 -11.57 -10.13
C ARG A 101 -7.08 -12.85 -9.45
N VAL A 102 -7.55 -12.80 -8.20
CA VAL A 102 -8.07 -13.98 -7.47
C VAL A 102 -9.25 -14.60 -8.23
N ILE A 103 -10.20 -13.78 -8.70
CA ILE A 103 -11.38 -14.28 -9.42
C ILE A 103 -10.99 -14.95 -10.75
N LYS A 104 -10.05 -14.35 -11.50
CA LYS A 104 -9.58 -14.88 -12.79
C LYS A 104 -8.73 -16.14 -12.64
N THR A 105 -7.82 -16.15 -11.68
CA THR A 105 -6.88 -17.26 -11.47
C THR A 105 -7.42 -18.35 -10.55
N LYS A 106 -8.57 -18.11 -9.89
CA LYS A 106 -9.18 -19.00 -8.90
C LYS A 106 -8.21 -19.37 -7.75
N SER A 107 -7.23 -18.51 -7.48
CA SER A 107 -6.13 -18.72 -6.54
C SER A 107 -5.94 -17.51 -5.64
N VAL A 108 -5.73 -17.75 -4.34
CA VAL A 108 -5.48 -16.71 -3.33
C VAL A 108 -3.98 -16.48 -3.06
N GLU A 109 -3.08 -16.96 -3.93
CA GLU A 109 -1.62 -16.86 -3.76
C GLU A 109 -1.13 -15.42 -3.52
N TYR A 110 -1.74 -14.43 -4.18
CA TYR A 110 -1.38 -13.01 -4.05
C TYR A 110 -2.24 -12.26 -3.01
N MET A 111 -3.10 -12.95 -2.27
CA MET A 111 -4.00 -12.38 -1.26
C MET A 111 -3.91 -13.20 0.04
N PRO A 112 -2.88 -12.97 0.87
CA PRO A 112 -2.72 -13.71 2.11
C PRO A 112 -3.78 -13.30 3.14
N PHE A 113 -4.37 -14.29 3.81
CA PHE A 113 -5.45 -14.11 4.78
C PHE A 113 -5.17 -13.05 5.86
N LEU A 114 -4.00 -13.13 6.51
CA LEU A 114 -3.65 -12.22 7.60
C LEU A 114 -3.58 -10.76 7.14
N LEU A 115 -3.11 -10.51 5.93
CA LEU A 115 -3.04 -9.15 5.39
C LEU A 115 -4.45 -8.59 5.17
N SER A 116 -5.35 -9.39 4.61
CA SER A 116 -6.76 -9.00 4.43
C SER A 116 -7.49 -8.81 5.76
N LEU A 117 -7.25 -9.68 6.75
CA LEU A 117 -7.86 -9.55 8.08
C LEU A 117 -7.39 -8.30 8.81
N VAL A 118 -6.08 -8.05 8.85
CA VAL A 118 -5.52 -6.86 9.50
C VAL A 118 -5.97 -5.59 8.78
N SER A 119 -6.06 -5.61 7.44
CA SER A 119 -6.56 -4.48 6.66
C SER A 119 -8.04 -4.18 6.96
N PHE A 120 -8.88 -5.21 7.08
CA PHE A 120 -10.28 -5.08 7.46
C PHE A 120 -10.43 -4.47 8.85
N LEU A 121 -9.73 -5.04 9.85
CA LEU A 121 -9.76 -4.54 11.22
C LEU A 121 -9.24 -3.11 11.33
N ASN A 122 -8.15 -2.79 10.61
CA ASN A 122 -7.62 -1.43 10.53
C ASN A 122 -8.67 -0.46 9.97
N GLY A 123 -9.35 -0.82 8.88
CA GLY A 123 -10.45 -0.02 8.32
C GLY A 123 -11.56 0.22 9.35
N CYS A 124 -12.02 -0.84 10.03
CA CYS A 124 -13.03 -0.72 11.09
C CYS A 124 -12.57 0.18 12.25
N CYS A 125 -11.33 0.03 12.73
CA CYS A 125 -10.77 0.85 13.81
C CYS A 125 -10.73 2.33 13.43
N TRP A 126 -10.26 2.68 12.23
CA TRP A 126 -10.20 4.06 11.79
C TRP A 126 -11.57 4.67 11.49
N THR A 127 -12.49 3.89 10.93
CA THR A 127 -13.88 4.32 10.78
C THR A 127 -14.52 4.59 12.14
N ALA A 128 -14.35 3.69 13.12
CA ALA A 128 -14.87 3.90 14.46
C ALA A 128 -14.24 5.15 15.13
N TYR A 129 -12.92 5.33 15.03
CA TYR A 129 -12.22 6.52 15.51
C TYR A 129 -12.79 7.81 14.91
N ALA A 130 -12.99 7.83 13.59
CA ALA A 130 -13.47 9.01 12.87
C ALA A 130 -14.91 9.37 13.24
N LEU A 131 -15.75 8.37 13.49
CA LEU A 131 -17.15 8.57 13.90
C LEU A 131 -17.29 9.19 15.29
N ILE A 132 -16.34 9.00 16.21
CA ILE A 132 -16.37 9.64 17.55
C ILE A 132 -16.40 11.18 17.44
N ARG A 133 -15.73 11.73 16.43
CA ARG A 133 -15.65 13.19 16.19
C ARG A 133 -16.38 13.62 14.91
N PHE A 134 -17.12 12.71 14.27
CA PHE A 134 -17.78 12.93 12.98
C PHE A 134 -16.83 13.50 11.90
N ASP A 135 -15.59 13.02 11.84
CA ASP A 135 -14.63 13.39 10.80
C ASP A 135 -14.94 12.60 9.52
N LEU A 136 -15.70 13.20 8.60
CA LEU A 136 -16.08 12.58 7.34
C LEU A 136 -14.87 12.31 6.43
N TYR A 137 -13.82 13.13 6.51
CA TYR A 137 -12.65 12.98 5.64
C TYR A 137 -11.88 11.72 5.97
N VAL A 138 -11.74 11.38 7.25
CA VAL A 138 -11.17 10.10 7.70
C VAL A 138 -12.16 8.94 7.52
N THR A 139 -13.46 9.19 7.75
CA THR A 139 -14.50 8.14 7.69
C THR A 139 -14.61 7.52 6.30
N ILE A 140 -14.74 8.33 5.24
CA ILE A 140 -15.02 7.86 3.88
C ILE A 140 -13.98 6.83 3.37
N PRO A 141 -12.67 7.15 3.29
CA PRO A 141 -11.68 6.21 2.78
C PRO A 141 -11.57 4.98 3.67
N ASN A 142 -11.59 5.13 5.00
CA ASN A 142 -11.46 3.97 5.89
C ASN A 142 -12.68 3.04 5.84
N ALA A 143 -13.89 3.58 5.64
CA ALA A 143 -15.09 2.77 5.42
C ALA A 143 -15.02 2.00 4.10
N LEU A 144 -14.50 2.62 3.03
CA LEU A 144 -14.19 1.91 1.78
C LEU A 144 -13.14 0.82 2.00
N GLY A 145 -12.11 1.09 2.80
CA GLY A 145 -11.09 0.11 3.17
C GLY A 145 -11.65 -1.07 3.96
N ALA A 146 -12.53 -0.82 4.92
CA ALA A 146 -13.24 -1.87 5.65
C ALA A 146 -14.12 -2.69 4.70
N PHE A 147 -14.87 -2.03 3.81
CA PHE A 147 -15.68 -2.72 2.82
C PHE A 147 -14.83 -3.62 1.90
N PHE A 148 -13.75 -3.10 1.31
CA PHE A 148 -12.89 -3.90 0.44
C PHE A 148 -12.15 -5.00 1.22
N GLY A 149 -11.72 -4.74 2.45
CA GLY A 149 -11.12 -5.76 3.32
C GLY A 149 -12.08 -6.90 3.61
N LEU A 150 -13.37 -6.61 3.85
CA LEU A 150 -14.40 -7.62 4.00
C LEU A 150 -14.58 -8.44 2.71
N VAL A 151 -14.65 -7.79 1.56
CA VAL A 151 -14.74 -8.48 0.25
C VAL A 151 -13.52 -9.38 0.03
N GLN A 152 -12.31 -8.93 0.38
CA GLN A 152 -11.10 -9.76 0.30
C GLN A 152 -11.20 -11.00 1.18
N LEU A 153 -11.70 -10.88 2.42
CA LEU A 153 -11.90 -12.03 3.31
C LEU A 153 -12.92 -13.02 2.73
N ILE A 154 -14.04 -12.53 2.19
CA ILE A 154 -15.05 -13.37 1.54
C ILE A 154 -14.43 -14.12 0.36
N LEU A 155 -13.72 -13.41 -0.53
CA LEU A 155 -13.05 -14.03 -1.69
C LEU A 155 -12.01 -15.05 -1.26
N TYR A 156 -11.25 -14.77 -0.19
CA TYR A 156 -10.29 -15.71 0.35
C TYR A 156 -10.98 -17.04 0.72
N PHE A 157 -12.05 -17.00 1.51
CA PHE A 157 -12.75 -18.23 1.91
C PHE A 157 -13.42 -18.95 0.75
N CYS A 158 -13.91 -18.22 -0.27
CA CYS A 158 -14.49 -18.83 -1.47
C CYS A 158 -13.46 -19.58 -2.33
N TYR A 159 -12.24 -19.04 -2.47
CA TYR A 159 -11.23 -19.57 -3.41
C TYR A 159 -10.07 -20.33 -2.72
N TYR A 160 -9.98 -20.31 -1.39
CA TYR A 160 -8.92 -20.99 -0.65
C TYR A 160 -8.84 -22.49 -0.98
N LYS A 161 -9.98 -23.18 -1.06
CA LYS A 161 -10.03 -24.61 -1.39
C LYS A 161 -9.73 -24.90 -2.86
N SER A 162 -10.01 -23.96 -3.75
CA SER A 162 -9.76 -24.07 -5.20
C SER A 162 -8.32 -23.70 -5.58
N THR A 163 -7.55 -23.17 -4.64
CA THR A 163 -6.18 -22.72 -4.89
C THR A 163 -5.29 -23.95 -5.17
N PRO A 164 -4.64 -24.02 -6.34
CA PRO A 164 -3.76 -25.15 -6.66
C PRO A 164 -2.67 -25.27 -5.60
N LYS A 165 -2.60 -26.43 -4.93
CA LYS A 165 -1.46 -26.74 -4.07
C LYS A 165 -0.26 -26.92 -4.98
N LYS A 166 0.70 -25.99 -4.96
CA LYS A 166 2.01 -26.24 -5.57
C LYS A 166 2.60 -27.45 -4.86
N GLU A 167 2.67 -28.60 -5.55
CA GLU A 167 3.66 -29.60 -5.20
C GLU A 167 5.01 -28.88 -5.26
N LYS A 168 5.69 -28.79 -4.12
CA LYS A 168 7.09 -28.38 -4.08
C LYS A 168 7.91 -29.51 -4.68
N ASN A 169 7.80 -29.74 -6.00
CA ASN A 169 8.83 -30.43 -6.75
C ASN A 169 9.98 -29.44 -6.87
N VAL A 170 10.73 -29.32 -5.77
CA VAL A 170 12.11 -28.86 -5.83
C VAL A 170 12.83 -30.00 -6.55
N GLU A 171 12.81 -29.98 -7.88
CA GLU A 171 13.81 -30.71 -8.65
C GLU A 171 15.15 -30.07 -8.28
N LEU A 172 15.78 -30.66 -7.26
CA LEU A 172 17.19 -30.45 -6.99
C LEU A 172 17.92 -30.85 -8.27
N PRO A 173 18.79 -30.00 -8.84
CA PRO A 173 19.58 -30.39 -10.00
C PRO A 173 20.37 -31.64 -9.63
N THR A 174 20.00 -32.78 -10.22
CA THR A 174 20.70 -34.04 -10.04
C THR A 174 22.03 -33.92 -10.77
N VAL A 175 23.12 -33.77 -10.01
CA VAL A 175 24.48 -33.84 -10.57
C VAL A 175 24.71 -35.27 -11.05
N SER A 176 24.66 -35.49 -12.36
CA SER A 176 25.09 -36.76 -12.94
C SER A 176 26.63 -36.77 -12.99
N SER A 177 27.26 -37.41 -12.00
CA SER A 177 28.70 -37.60 -11.99
C SER A 177 29.07 -38.80 -12.88
N ASN A 178 29.53 -38.53 -14.10
CA ASN A 178 30.16 -39.56 -14.92
C ASN A 178 31.57 -39.79 -14.37
N VAL A 179 31.74 -40.86 -13.58
CA VAL A 179 33.06 -41.30 -13.09
C VAL A 179 33.76 -42.00 -14.24
N GLY A 180 34.41 -41.21 -15.10
CA GLY A 180 35.16 -41.68 -16.25
C GLY A 180 35.95 -40.56 -16.89
N GLY A 181 37.13 -40.26 -16.33
CA GLY A 181 38.18 -39.49 -16.99
C GLY A 181 37.94 -37.98 -17.13
N GLY A 182 38.43 -37.23 -16.15
CA GLY A 182 38.89 -35.82 -16.26
C GLY A 182 38.22 -34.90 -17.27
N ASN A 183 37.04 -34.35 -16.93
CA ASN A 183 36.65 -32.95 -17.08
C ASN A 183 35.19 -32.78 -16.63
N VAL A 184 34.95 -31.90 -15.66
CA VAL A 184 33.58 -31.57 -15.20
C VAL A 184 33.09 -30.36 -15.98
N THR A 185 32.13 -30.56 -16.88
CA THR A 185 31.41 -29.48 -17.56
C THR A 185 30.02 -29.31 -16.95
N VAL A 186 29.72 -28.13 -16.42
CA VAL A 186 28.39 -27.74 -15.92
C VAL A 186 27.64 -27.06 -17.05
N SER A 187 26.65 -27.73 -17.64
CA SER A 187 25.72 -27.14 -18.59
C SER A 187 24.40 -26.79 -17.88
N VAL A 188 24.12 -25.49 -17.78
CA VAL A 188 22.81 -24.97 -17.36
C VAL A 188 21.96 -24.84 -18.63
N GLU A 189 20.97 -25.70 -18.80
CA GLU A 189 19.98 -25.56 -19.88
C GLU A 189 19.00 -24.44 -19.48
N ARG A 190 18.74 -23.51 -20.42
CA ARG A 190 17.94 -22.29 -20.23
C ARG A 190 16.45 -22.55 -20.29
#